data_AF-A0A265E4B5-F1
#
_entry.id   AF-A0A265E4B5-F1
#
_cell.length_a   1.000
_cell.length_b   1.000
_cell.length_c   1.000
_cell.angle_alpha   90.00
_cell.angle_beta   90.00
_cell.angle_gamma   90.00
#
_symmetry.space_group_name_H-M   'P 1'
#
loop_
_entity.id
_entity.type
_entity.pdbx_description
1 polymer ?
#
loop_
_entity_poly.entity_id
_entity_poly.type
_entity_poly.pdbx_seq_one_letter_code
_entity_poly.pdbx_strand_id
1 'polypeptide(L)'
;MNTFFETLNARKGELLTTLIEHIQISFIALLIAVIIGVPLGIILTKTKKLSEVVINIAAVLQTIPSLALLGLMIPLFGIGKVPAIIALVIYALLPILRNTFTGIDEVDDSLVEAARGIGMKPMRRLTKVELPIAMPVIMAGIRTAMVLIIGTATLAALIGAGGLGDLILLGIDRNNTSLIILGAIPAALLAIFFDIALRVIQNLSYKKIIFTLGTILVAMLVISAAPLLTQRDDTITIAGKLGTEPSIITNMYKILIEEETDYSVDVEDGLGKTSFLFNALRSDDIDGYLEFTGTVIGELTKEELDSKEEEAVYEQAKSSLEEQFDMTLLEPMEFNNTYTLAVKREFAEENNLETIGDLRSIEDEIDPGFTLEFNDREDGWPAIQEAYNLDFDNIRTMEPSLRYQAVEGGDINLVDAYSTDAELRQFDMVILEDDRNVFPPYQGAPLFKESFLDEHPEIIEPLNKLGGMISNEEMQEMNYRVGVEGEDPYVVAEDYLEEAGLIE
;
A
#
# COMPACT_ATOMS: atom_id res chain seq x y z
N MET A 1 3.23 -17.93 -18.98
CA MET A 1 4.72 -17.83 -18.96
C MET A 1 5.19 -16.63 -19.77
N ASN A 2 4.64 -16.35 -20.97
CA ASN A 2 4.94 -15.12 -21.71
C ASN A 2 4.55 -13.85 -20.92
N THR A 3 3.37 -13.87 -20.29
CA THR A 3 2.85 -12.76 -19.45
C THR A 3 3.79 -12.32 -18.33
N PHE A 4 4.40 -13.26 -17.59
CA PHE A 4 5.34 -12.90 -16.52
C PHE A 4 6.61 -12.21 -17.05
N PHE A 5 7.16 -12.67 -18.17
CA PHE A 5 8.37 -12.06 -18.74
C PHE A 5 8.08 -10.68 -19.34
N GLU A 6 6.87 -10.47 -19.87
CA GLU A 6 6.38 -9.17 -20.32
C GLU A 6 6.23 -8.20 -19.13
N THR A 7 5.52 -8.60 -18.07
CA THR A 7 5.39 -7.80 -16.83
C THR A 7 6.75 -7.49 -16.22
N LEU A 8 7.65 -8.48 -16.15
CA LEU A 8 9.02 -8.29 -15.66
C LEU A 8 9.78 -7.28 -16.53
N ASN A 9 9.58 -7.27 -17.84
CA ASN A 9 10.28 -6.35 -18.74
C ASN A 9 9.74 -4.92 -18.65
N ALA A 10 8.43 -4.76 -18.51
CA ALA A 10 7.78 -3.47 -18.30
C ALA A 10 8.18 -2.84 -16.96
N ARG A 11 8.17 -3.61 -15.86
CA ARG A 11 8.34 -3.10 -14.49
C ARG A 11 9.75 -3.29 -13.90
N LYS A 12 10.79 -3.34 -14.74
CA LYS A 12 12.19 -3.53 -14.27
C LYS A 12 12.68 -2.41 -13.35
N GLY A 13 12.30 -1.17 -13.65
CA GLY A 13 12.67 0.00 -12.87
C GLY A 13 12.07 -0.07 -11.47
N GLU A 14 10.76 -0.21 -11.40
CA GLU A 14 9.98 -0.38 -10.17
C GLU A 14 10.49 -1.55 -9.32
N LEU A 15 10.75 -2.71 -9.93
CA LEU A 15 11.32 -3.86 -9.23
C LEU A 15 12.70 -3.54 -8.61
N LEU A 16 13.54 -2.78 -9.30
CA LEU A 16 14.86 -2.43 -8.78
C LEU A 16 14.74 -1.47 -7.59
N THR A 17 13.89 -0.47 -7.69
CA THR A 17 13.61 0.51 -6.62
C THR A 17 13.08 -0.21 -5.37
N THR A 18 11.98 -0.93 -5.51
CA THR A 18 11.36 -1.70 -4.42
C THR A 18 12.32 -2.73 -3.81
N LEU A 19 13.16 -3.39 -4.61
CA LEU A 19 14.20 -4.29 -4.10
C LEU A 19 15.22 -3.56 -3.22
N ILE A 20 15.69 -2.38 -3.64
CA ILE A 20 16.66 -1.58 -2.88
C ILE A 20 16.04 -1.12 -1.56
N GLU A 21 14.81 -0.62 -1.59
CA GLU A 21 14.10 -0.18 -0.39
C GLU A 21 13.90 -1.33 0.60
N HIS A 22 13.47 -2.49 0.11
CA HIS A 22 13.29 -3.68 0.94
C HIS A 22 14.58 -4.08 1.64
N ILE A 23 15.71 -4.01 0.92
CA ILE A 23 17.05 -4.26 1.47
C ILE A 23 17.39 -3.21 2.54
N GLN A 24 17.17 -1.92 2.27
CA GLN A 24 17.49 -0.84 3.20
C GLN A 24 16.73 -0.98 4.52
N ILE A 25 15.40 -1.09 4.46
CA ILE A 25 14.52 -1.21 5.64
C ILE A 25 14.92 -2.44 6.45
N SER A 26 15.13 -3.58 5.79
CA SER A 26 15.52 -4.83 6.45
C SER A 26 16.88 -4.72 7.16
N PHE A 27 17.87 -4.10 6.51
CA PHE A 27 19.21 -3.96 7.09
C PHE A 27 19.25 -2.96 8.24
N ILE A 28 18.55 -1.83 8.12
CA ILE A 28 18.48 -0.83 9.19
C ILE A 28 17.82 -1.45 10.42
N ALA A 29 16.71 -2.16 10.24
CA ALA A 29 16.05 -2.88 11.33
C ALA A 29 16.98 -3.93 11.97
N LEU A 30 17.67 -4.75 11.17
CA LEU A 30 18.62 -5.74 11.70
C LEU A 30 19.74 -5.08 12.49
N LEU A 31 20.32 -3.99 11.99
CA LEU A 31 21.41 -3.27 12.64
C LEU A 31 21.00 -2.79 14.03
N ILE A 32 19.85 -2.09 14.10
CA ILE A 32 19.31 -1.57 15.36
C ILE A 32 19.05 -2.74 16.32
N ALA A 33 18.44 -3.82 15.83
CA ALA A 33 18.19 -5.01 16.64
C ALA A 33 19.47 -5.68 17.14
N VAL A 34 20.56 -5.69 16.37
CA VAL A 34 21.88 -6.19 16.80
C VAL A 34 22.52 -5.28 17.84
N ILE A 35 22.48 -3.95 17.64
CA ILE A 35 23.02 -2.95 18.57
C ILE A 35 22.32 -3.02 19.93
N ILE A 36 21.03 -3.38 19.95
CA ILE A 36 20.26 -3.55 21.20
C ILE A 36 20.43 -4.98 21.75
N GLY A 37 20.14 -5.99 20.94
CA GLY A 37 20.00 -7.38 21.34
C GLY A 37 21.32 -8.04 21.78
N VAL A 38 22.43 -7.75 21.09
CA VAL A 38 23.74 -8.35 21.45
C VAL A 38 24.24 -7.82 22.80
N PRO A 39 24.35 -6.49 23.03
CA PRO A 39 24.76 -5.99 24.34
C PRO A 39 23.81 -6.41 25.46
N LEU A 40 22.49 -6.36 25.23
CA LEU A 40 21.51 -6.77 26.23
C LEU A 40 21.67 -8.26 26.58
N GLY A 41 21.85 -9.13 25.58
CA GLY A 41 22.07 -10.56 25.79
C GLY A 41 23.33 -10.86 26.61
N ILE A 42 24.43 -10.14 26.32
CA ILE A 42 25.68 -10.25 27.09
C ILE A 42 25.52 -9.74 28.53
N ILE A 43 24.74 -8.69 28.75
CA ILE A 43 24.53 -8.15 30.11
C ILE A 43 23.71 -9.13 30.95
N LEU A 44 22.69 -9.75 30.35
CA LEU A 44 21.77 -10.65 31.03
C LEU A 44 22.40 -11.98 31.47
N THR A 45 23.53 -12.41 30.90
CA THR A 45 24.24 -13.62 31.34
C THR A 45 24.74 -13.52 32.80
N LYS A 46 24.83 -12.31 33.35
CA LYS A 46 25.23 -12.08 34.75
C LYS A 46 24.11 -12.35 35.76
N THR A 47 22.85 -12.40 35.32
CA THR A 47 21.68 -12.43 36.21
C THR A 47 20.55 -13.32 35.65
N LYS A 48 20.60 -14.64 35.96
CA LYS A 48 19.65 -15.65 35.44
C LYS A 48 18.16 -15.31 35.64
N LYS A 49 17.77 -14.74 36.78
CA LYS A 49 16.36 -14.36 37.01
C LYS A 49 15.90 -13.20 36.12
N LEU A 50 16.79 -12.23 35.88
CA LEU A 50 16.48 -11.08 35.04
C LEU A 50 16.46 -11.48 33.56
N SER A 51 17.33 -12.43 33.15
CA SER A 51 17.35 -12.92 31.78
C SER A 51 16.05 -13.60 31.39
N GLU A 52 15.48 -14.46 32.26
CA GLU A 52 14.18 -15.09 32.04
C GLU A 52 13.06 -14.04 31.82
N VAL A 53 12.99 -13.01 32.66
CA VAL A 53 11.98 -11.95 32.54
C VAL A 53 12.13 -11.19 31.23
N VAL A 54 13.34 -10.73 30.89
CA VAL A 54 13.55 -9.91 29.69
C VAL A 54 13.36 -10.72 28.40
N ILE A 55 13.81 -11.99 28.37
CA ILE A 55 13.57 -12.88 27.23
C ILE A 55 12.07 -13.15 27.06
N ASN A 56 11.31 -13.33 28.15
CA ASN A 56 9.86 -13.50 28.09
C ASN A 56 9.16 -12.24 27.58
N ILE A 57 9.59 -11.04 27.99
CA ILE A 57 9.06 -9.78 27.44
C ILE A 57 9.31 -9.70 25.94
N ALA A 58 10.55 -9.98 25.48
CA ALA A 58 10.87 -10.00 24.06
C ALA A 58 10.03 -11.05 23.30
N ALA A 59 9.73 -12.20 23.92
CA ALA A 59 8.87 -13.22 23.35
C ALA A 59 7.42 -12.72 23.21
N VAL A 60 6.86 -12.09 24.24
CA VAL A 60 5.52 -11.49 24.18
C VAL A 60 5.43 -10.44 23.07
N LEU A 61 6.43 -9.57 22.96
CA LEU A 61 6.45 -8.55 21.91
C LEU A 61 6.49 -9.17 20.49
N GLN A 62 7.26 -10.25 20.30
CA GLN A 62 7.31 -10.96 19.01
C GLN A 62 6.00 -11.72 18.70
N THR A 63 5.22 -12.09 19.71
CA THR A 63 3.94 -12.80 19.49
C THR A 63 2.79 -11.89 19.05
N ILE A 64 2.95 -10.56 19.13
CA ILE A 64 1.94 -9.60 18.63
C ILE A 64 1.86 -9.77 17.10
N PRO A 65 0.69 -10.09 16.51
CA PRO A 65 0.57 -10.24 15.06
C PRO A 65 1.17 -9.05 14.30
N SER A 66 1.95 -9.32 13.25
CA SER A 66 2.73 -8.29 12.56
C SER A 66 1.85 -7.19 12.01
N LEU A 67 0.72 -7.56 11.40
CA LEU A 67 -0.28 -6.62 10.91
C LEU A 67 -0.83 -5.70 12.02
N ALA A 68 -1.12 -6.27 13.20
CA ALA A 68 -1.62 -5.50 14.34
C ALA A 68 -0.53 -4.58 14.93
N LEU A 69 0.72 -5.04 14.97
CA LEU A 69 1.85 -4.23 15.42
C LEU A 69 2.07 -3.04 14.48
N LEU A 70 2.03 -3.26 13.17
CA LEU A 70 2.16 -2.20 12.16
C LEU A 70 1.00 -1.19 12.26
N GLY A 71 -0.24 -1.66 12.37
CA GLY A 71 -1.41 -0.79 12.57
C GLY A 71 -1.32 0.05 13.85
N LEU A 72 -0.72 -0.48 14.92
CA LEU A 72 -0.45 0.28 16.15
C LEU A 72 0.65 1.34 15.99
N MET A 73 1.55 1.20 15.00
CA MET A 73 2.60 2.20 14.78
C MET A 73 2.04 3.47 14.14
N ILE A 74 1.00 3.37 13.31
CA ILE A 74 0.39 4.52 12.61
C ILE A 74 0.01 5.67 13.57
N PRO A 75 -0.80 5.47 14.62
CA PRO A 75 -1.16 6.56 15.51
C PRO A 75 -0.01 7.06 16.40
N LEU A 76 1.08 6.30 16.54
CA LEU A 76 2.20 6.64 17.43
C LEU A 76 3.34 7.37 16.72
N PHE A 77 3.62 6.98 15.49
CA PHE A 77 4.80 7.39 14.74
C PHE A 77 4.48 7.86 13.32
N GLY A 78 3.20 7.86 12.93
CA GLY A 78 2.79 8.12 11.56
C GLY A 78 3.01 6.91 10.65
N ILE A 79 3.07 7.19 9.37
CA ILE A 79 3.20 6.23 8.27
C ILE A 79 4.68 6.17 7.82
N GLY A 80 5.05 5.14 7.05
CA GLY A 80 6.31 5.12 6.32
C GLY A 80 7.38 4.18 6.88
N LYS A 81 8.64 4.45 6.51
CA LYS A 81 9.78 3.57 6.81
C LYS A 81 10.10 3.48 8.30
N VAL A 82 9.98 4.59 9.04
CA VAL A 82 10.29 4.66 10.48
C VAL A 82 9.43 3.72 11.33
N PRO A 83 8.09 3.79 11.31
CA PRO A 83 7.23 2.87 12.07
C PRO A 83 7.47 1.40 11.70
N ALA A 84 7.67 1.10 10.42
CA ALA A 84 8.01 -0.24 9.96
C ALA A 84 9.33 -0.74 10.55
N ILE A 85 10.39 0.06 10.53
CA ILE A 85 11.69 -0.29 11.12
C ILE A 85 11.53 -0.59 12.61
N ILE A 86 10.75 0.19 13.36
CA ILE A 86 10.49 -0.05 14.79
C ILE A 86 9.82 -1.42 14.99
N ALA A 87 8.78 -1.73 14.21
CA ALA A 87 8.09 -3.02 14.28
C ALA A 87 9.02 -4.20 13.93
N LEU A 88 9.82 -4.06 12.88
CA LEU A 88 10.79 -5.07 12.45
C LEU A 88 11.90 -5.29 13.49
N VAL A 89 12.37 -4.22 14.15
CA VAL A 89 13.32 -4.31 15.27
C VAL A 89 12.72 -5.16 16.39
N ILE A 90 11.48 -4.86 16.81
CA ILE A 90 10.78 -5.61 17.87
C ILE A 90 10.75 -7.11 17.55
N TYR A 91 10.41 -7.46 16.31
CA TYR A 91 10.38 -8.83 15.83
C TYR A 91 11.76 -9.52 15.84
N ALA A 92 12.81 -8.78 15.51
CA ALA A 92 14.17 -9.28 15.43
C ALA A 92 14.88 -9.41 16.79
N LEU A 93 14.41 -8.70 17.82
CA LEU A 93 15.08 -8.67 19.12
C LEU A 93 15.18 -10.04 19.77
N LEU A 94 14.09 -10.84 19.79
CA LEU A 94 14.09 -12.12 20.49
C LEU A 94 15.15 -13.11 19.98
N PRO A 95 15.23 -13.45 18.67
CA PRO A 95 16.23 -14.41 18.19
C PRO A 95 17.65 -13.93 18.46
N ILE A 96 17.96 -12.64 18.29
CA ILE A 96 19.29 -12.08 18.55
C ILE A 96 19.61 -12.15 20.05
N LEU A 97 18.70 -11.67 20.89
CA LEU A 97 18.86 -11.62 22.33
C LEU A 97 19.07 -13.03 22.90
N ARG A 98 18.18 -13.96 22.56
CA ARG A 98 18.18 -15.33 23.08
C ARG A 98 19.42 -16.10 22.65
N ASN A 99 19.80 -16.04 21.38
CA ASN A 99 21.01 -16.72 20.91
C ASN A 99 22.28 -16.07 21.47
N THR A 100 22.28 -14.76 21.72
CA THR A 100 23.43 -14.11 22.37
C THR A 100 23.57 -14.55 23.83
N PHE A 101 22.46 -14.59 24.57
CA PHE A 101 22.45 -15.11 25.93
C PHE A 101 22.95 -16.56 25.97
N THR A 102 22.34 -17.45 25.17
CA THR A 102 22.71 -18.87 25.12
C THR A 102 24.15 -19.07 24.67
N GLY A 103 24.62 -18.36 23.64
CA GLY A 103 25.98 -18.51 23.14
C GLY A 103 27.05 -18.14 24.17
N ILE A 104 26.78 -17.17 25.04
CA ILE A 104 27.70 -16.78 26.12
C ILE A 104 27.56 -17.70 27.35
N ASP A 105 26.33 -18.10 27.72
CA ASP A 105 26.06 -18.98 28.87
C ASP A 105 26.57 -20.41 28.63
N GLU A 106 26.66 -20.86 27.38
CA GLU A 106 27.19 -22.18 26.99
C GLU A 106 28.72 -22.24 26.84
N VAL A 107 29.44 -21.12 27.03
CA VAL A 107 30.91 -21.15 27.03
C VAL A 107 31.41 -21.96 28.22
N ASP A 108 32.24 -22.97 27.97
CA ASP A 108 32.78 -23.86 29.01
C ASP A 108 33.47 -23.08 30.15
N ASP A 109 32.97 -23.28 31.38
CA ASP A 109 33.46 -22.62 32.59
C ASP A 109 34.98 -22.82 32.78
N SER A 110 35.55 -23.95 32.36
CA SER A 110 36.99 -24.21 32.45
C SER A 110 37.83 -23.23 31.62
N LEU A 111 37.32 -22.80 30.46
CA LEU A 111 37.98 -21.79 29.62
C LEU A 111 37.90 -20.40 30.28
N VAL A 112 36.77 -20.11 30.93
CA VAL A 112 36.53 -18.87 31.67
C VAL A 112 37.44 -18.79 32.91
N GLU A 113 37.58 -19.88 33.66
CA GLU A 113 38.47 -20.02 34.80
C GLU A 113 39.95 -19.95 34.40
N ALA A 114 40.35 -20.63 33.31
CA ALA A 114 41.71 -20.56 32.78
C ALA A 114 42.09 -19.12 32.38
N ALA A 115 41.18 -18.41 31.71
CA ALA A 115 41.37 -17.00 31.36
C ALA A 115 41.48 -16.11 32.62
N ARG A 116 40.70 -16.40 33.67
CA ARG A 116 40.79 -15.72 34.96
C ARG A 116 42.12 -16.00 35.68
N GLY A 117 42.59 -17.25 35.62
CA GLY A 117 43.83 -17.72 36.25
C GLY A 117 45.09 -17.02 35.72
N ILE A 118 45.09 -16.61 34.44
CA ILE A 118 46.17 -15.80 33.85
C ILE A 118 45.97 -14.28 34.04
N GLY A 119 45.01 -13.85 34.87
CA GLY A 119 44.78 -12.44 35.22
C GLY A 119 43.98 -11.64 34.19
N MET A 120 43.21 -12.29 33.31
CA MET A 120 42.43 -11.58 32.29
C MET A 120 41.27 -10.79 32.90
N LYS A 121 41.23 -9.47 32.64
CA LYS A 121 40.11 -8.59 33.05
C LYS A 121 38.80 -8.99 32.36
N PRO A 122 37.61 -8.76 32.98
CA PRO A 122 36.32 -9.18 32.43
C PRO A 122 36.08 -8.77 30.97
N MET A 123 36.36 -7.51 30.60
CA MET A 123 36.18 -7.03 29.23
C MET A 123 37.13 -7.70 28.22
N ARG A 124 38.35 -8.03 28.67
CA ARG A 124 39.33 -8.72 27.83
C ARG A 124 38.96 -10.20 27.67
N ARG A 125 38.41 -10.82 28.72
CA ARG A 125 37.88 -12.19 28.70
C ARG A 125 36.67 -12.30 27.77
N LEU A 126 35.73 -11.37 27.88
CA LEU A 126 34.59 -11.27 26.99
C LEU A 126 35.03 -11.17 25.51
N THR A 127 35.95 -10.26 25.20
CA THR A 127 36.35 -9.99 23.80
C THR A 127 37.36 -10.98 23.20
N LYS A 128 38.08 -11.75 24.02
CA LYS A 128 39.14 -12.68 23.55
C LYS A 128 38.81 -14.15 23.74
N VAL A 129 37.85 -14.48 24.59
CA VAL A 129 37.51 -15.87 24.94
C VAL A 129 36.03 -16.10 24.69
N GLU A 130 35.16 -15.43 25.45
CA GLU A 130 33.71 -15.71 25.43
C GLU A 130 33.08 -15.38 24.07
N LEU A 131 33.24 -14.15 23.55
CA LEU A 131 32.68 -13.75 22.26
C LEU A 131 33.15 -14.63 21.10
N PRO A 132 34.47 -14.87 20.90
CA PRO A 132 34.92 -15.75 19.82
C PRO A 132 34.31 -17.16 19.83
N ILE A 133 34.06 -17.73 21.02
CA ILE A 133 33.44 -19.05 21.17
C ILE A 133 31.93 -18.98 20.95
N ALA A 134 31.29 -17.92 21.43
CA ALA A 134 29.84 -17.68 21.31
C ALA A 134 29.40 -17.22 19.90
N MET A 135 30.31 -16.69 19.08
CA MET A 135 30.01 -16.07 17.78
C MET A 135 29.15 -16.96 16.86
N PRO A 136 29.40 -18.27 16.70
CA PRO A 136 28.56 -19.10 15.83
C PRO A 136 27.08 -19.12 16.25
N VAL A 137 26.81 -19.12 17.56
CA VAL A 137 25.44 -19.08 18.10
C VAL A 137 24.84 -17.68 17.93
N ILE A 138 25.59 -16.62 18.27
CA ILE A 138 25.15 -15.23 18.05
C ILE A 138 24.78 -15.01 16.57
N MET A 139 25.63 -15.46 15.65
CA MET A 139 25.39 -15.36 14.20
C MET A 139 24.17 -16.17 13.75
N ALA A 140 23.89 -17.32 14.37
CA ALA A 140 22.66 -18.07 14.09
C ALA A 140 21.40 -17.29 14.51
N GLY A 141 21.47 -16.53 15.61
CA GLY A 141 20.42 -15.60 16.01
C GLY A 141 20.22 -14.45 15.02
N ILE A 142 21.31 -13.81 14.60
CA ILE A 142 21.28 -12.73 13.59
C ILE A 142 20.72 -13.22 12.26
N ARG A 143 21.10 -14.43 11.84
CA ARG A 143 20.64 -15.02 10.58
C ARG A 143 19.14 -15.35 10.63
N THR A 144 18.68 -15.95 11.73
CA THR A 144 17.25 -16.19 11.97
C THR A 144 16.46 -14.88 11.96
N ALA A 145 17.00 -13.83 12.60
CA ALA A 145 16.39 -12.50 12.62
C ALA A 145 16.32 -11.88 11.21
N MET A 146 17.37 -12.00 10.40
CA MET A 146 17.38 -11.47 9.03
C MET A 146 16.31 -12.12 8.15
N VAL A 147 16.17 -13.45 8.21
CA VAL A 147 15.13 -14.17 7.45
C VAL A 147 13.74 -13.73 7.89
N LEU A 148 13.53 -13.58 9.20
CA LEU A 148 12.27 -13.08 9.76
C LEU A 148 11.98 -11.67 9.26
N ILE A 149 12.94 -10.74 9.39
CA ILE A 149 12.80 -9.35 8.95
C ILE A 149 12.43 -9.28 7.48
N ILE A 150 13.17 -9.95 6.59
CA ILE A 150 12.90 -9.88 5.14
C ILE A 150 11.49 -10.36 4.82
N GLY A 151 11.04 -11.44 5.46
CA GLY A 151 9.69 -11.96 5.29
C GLY A 151 8.63 -10.99 5.81
N THR A 152 8.77 -10.51 7.05
CA THR A 152 7.78 -9.61 7.67
C THR A 152 7.79 -8.21 7.06
N ALA A 153 8.91 -7.76 6.48
CA ALA A 153 9.03 -6.46 5.83
C ALA A 153 8.11 -6.35 4.59
N THR A 154 7.70 -7.47 4.00
CA THR A 154 6.69 -7.44 2.91
C THR A 154 5.35 -6.86 3.38
N LEU A 155 5.03 -6.98 4.67
CA LEU A 155 3.82 -6.37 5.24
C LEU A 155 3.99 -4.89 5.54
N ALA A 156 5.21 -4.37 5.53
CA ALA A 156 5.47 -2.97 5.83
C ALA A 156 4.92 -2.02 4.75
N ALA A 157 4.73 -2.53 3.53
CA ALA A 157 4.00 -1.87 2.45
C ALA A 157 2.58 -1.43 2.87
N LEU A 158 1.90 -2.19 3.74
CA LEU A 158 0.56 -1.83 4.26
C LEU A 158 0.55 -0.54 5.08
N ILE A 159 1.72 -0.09 5.54
CA ILE A 159 1.90 1.16 6.25
C ILE A 159 2.90 2.06 5.52
N GLY A 160 3.06 1.92 4.21
CA GLY A 160 3.78 2.89 3.39
C GLY A 160 5.29 2.82 3.49
N ALA A 161 5.83 1.74 4.06
CA ALA A 161 7.27 1.63 4.15
C ALA A 161 7.93 1.38 2.79
N GLY A 162 7.15 0.96 1.80
CA GLY A 162 7.59 0.57 0.48
C GLY A 162 8.19 -0.83 0.43
N GLY A 163 8.93 -1.09 -0.65
CA GLY A 163 9.69 -2.31 -0.86
C GLY A 163 8.95 -3.38 -1.66
N LEU A 164 9.44 -4.62 -1.64
CA LEU A 164 8.85 -5.70 -2.44
C LEU A 164 7.42 -6.07 -2.02
N GLY A 165 6.96 -5.56 -0.87
CA GLY A 165 5.59 -5.68 -0.41
C GLY A 165 4.59 -4.94 -1.31
N ASP A 166 4.99 -3.81 -1.90
CA ASP A 166 4.10 -2.98 -2.74
C ASP A 166 3.63 -3.78 -3.95
N LEU A 167 4.57 -4.44 -4.65
CA LEU A 167 4.27 -5.33 -5.77
C LEU A 167 3.36 -6.51 -5.38
N ILE A 168 3.50 -7.02 -4.15
CA ILE A 168 2.67 -8.12 -3.66
C ILE A 168 1.24 -7.63 -3.43
N LEU A 169 1.08 -6.50 -2.75
CA LEU A 169 -0.23 -5.91 -2.45
C LEU A 169 -0.94 -5.44 -3.73
N LEU A 170 -0.22 -4.75 -4.61
CA LEU A 170 -0.73 -4.33 -5.91
C LEU A 170 -1.21 -5.52 -6.74
N GLY A 171 -0.45 -6.63 -6.71
CA GLY A 171 -0.85 -7.86 -7.37
C GLY A 171 -2.06 -8.54 -6.75
N ILE A 172 -2.23 -8.46 -5.42
CA ILE A 172 -3.42 -8.98 -4.73
C ILE A 172 -4.64 -8.15 -5.13
N ASP A 173 -4.52 -6.83 -5.11
CA ASP A 173 -5.63 -5.92 -5.36
C ASP A 173 -6.07 -5.94 -6.82
N ARG A 174 -5.14 -6.05 -7.76
CA ARG A 174 -5.43 -6.21 -9.19
C ARG A 174 -5.72 -7.66 -9.61
N ASN A 175 -5.83 -8.59 -8.66
CA ASN A 175 -5.93 -10.03 -8.93
C ASN A 175 -4.88 -10.56 -9.95
N ASN A 176 -3.72 -9.91 -10.00
CA ASN A 176 -2.68 -10.16 -10.98
C ASN A 176 -1.59 -11.05 -10.39
N THR A 177 -1.70 -12.34 -10.69
CA THR A 177 -0.75 -13.36 -10.21
C THR A 177 0.70 -13.05 -10.62
N SER A 178 0.93 -12.43 -11.79
CA SER A 178 2.29 -12.08 -12.23
C SER A 178 2.94 -11.05 -11.32
N LEU A 179 2.20 -10.03 -10.86
CA LEU A 179 2.67 -9.01 -9.92
C LEU A 179 2.95 -9.60 -8.53
N ILE A 180 2.05 -10.44 -8.02
CA ILE A 180 2.26 -11.15 -6.74
C ILE A 180 3.57 -11.93 -6.78
N ILE A 181 3.80 -12.68 -7.86
CA ILE A 181 5.02 -13.47 -8.05
C ILE A 181 6.25 -12.56 -8.22
N LEU A 182 6.10 -11.42 -8.90
CA LEU A 182 7.16 -10.43 -9.14
C LEU A 182 7.68 -9.82 -7.84
N GLY A 183 6.84 -9.63 -6.82
CA GLY A 183 7.29 -9.22 -5.48
C GLY A 183 7.75 -10.39 -4.61
N ALA A 184 6.98 -11.50 -4.58
CA ALA A 184 7.20 -12.60 -3.64
C ALA A 184 8.47 -13.43 -3.95
N ILE A 185 8.76 -13.73 -5.22
CA ILE A 185 9.96 -14.52 -5.57
C ILE A 185 11.24 -13.76 -5.21
N PRO A 186 11.43 -12.48 -5.63
CA PRO A 186 12.59 -11.71 -5.21
C PRO A 186 12.73 -11.61 -3.69
N ALA A 187 11.64 -11.45 -2.94
CA ALA A 187 11.69 -11.41 -1.48
C ALA A 187 12.20 -12.74 -0.87
N ALA A 188 11.71 -13.87 -1.37
CA ALA A 188 12.18 -15.20 -0.97
C ALA A 188 13.65 -15.45 -1.35
N LEU A 189 14.06 -15.06 -2.56
CA LEU A 189 15.45 -15.14 -3.02
C LEU A 189 16.37 -14.26 -2.18
N LEU A 190 15.90 -13.07 -1.79
CA LEU A 190 16.63 -12.15 -0.93
C LEU A 190 16.86 -12.76 0.46
N ALA A 191 15.84 -13.39 1.04
CA ALA A 191 15.95 -14.10 2.31
C ALA A 191 16.98 -15.24 2.26
N ILE A 192 16.95 -16.04 1.20
CA ILE A 192 17.93 -17.12 0.97
C ILE A 192 19.33 -16.55 0.77
N PHE A 193 19.46 -15.51 -0.06
CA PHE A 193 20.73 -14.85 -0.34
C PHE A 193 21.40 -14.35 0.94
N PHE A 194 20.67 -13.61 1.78
CA PHE A 194 21.24 -13.07 3.02
C PHE A 194 21.46 -14.15 4.09
N ASP A 195 20.63 -15.19 4.17
CA ASP A 195 20.92 -16.35 5.04
C ASP A 195 22.25 -16.99 4.66
N ILE A 196 22.46 -17.26 3.36
CA ILE A 196 23.70 -17.85 2.85
C ILE A 196 24.88 -16.90 3.07
N ALA A 197 24.74 -15.61 2.76
CA ALA A 197 25.80 -14.63 2.95
C ALA A 197 26.25 -14.55 4.41
N LEU A 198 25.30 -14.46 5.36
CA LEU A 198 25.60 -14.42 6.79
C LEU A 198 26.18 -15.76 7.29
N ARG A 199 25.76 -16.89 6.71
CA ARG A 199 26.34 -18.22 7.02
C ARG A 199 27.78 -18.34 6.53
N VAL A 200 28.13 -17.77 5.38
CA VAL A 200 29.53 -17.71 4.92
C VAL A 200 30.36 -16.85 5.86
N ILE A 201 29.82 -15.70 6.29
CA ILE A 201 30.46 -14.81 7.27
C ILE A 201 30.64 -15.51 8.62
N GLN A 202 29.69 -16.32 9.07
CA GLN A 202 29.73 -17.08 10.32
C GLN A 202 30.98 -17.97 10.45
N ASN A 203 31.52 -18.48 9.34
CA ASN A 203 32.70 -19.34 9.35
C ASN A 203 34.04 -18.55 9.39
N LEU A 204 33.99 -17.22 9.35
CA LEU A 204 35.17 -16.38 9.46
C LEU A 204 35.59 -16.19 10.92
N SER A 205 36.84 -15.76 11.13
CA SER A 205 37.26 -15.36 12.48
C SER A 205 36.49 -14.13 12.94
N TYR A 206 36.18 -14.04 14.24
CA TYR A 206 35.36 -12.96 14.80
C TYR A 206 35.82 -11.55 14.40
N LYS A 207 37.13 -11.32 14.26
CA LYS A 207 37.69 -10.03 13.80
C LYS A 207 37.30 -9.72 12.34
N LYS A 208 37.34 -10.73 11.48
CA LYS A 208 36.92 -10.60 10.08
C LYS A 208 35.43 -10.36 10.01
N ILE A 209 34.62 -11.05 10.83
CA ILE A 209 33.17 -10.81 10.92
C ILE A 209 32.88 -9.34 11.24
N ILE A 210 33.47 -8.81 12.32
CA ILE A 210 33.25 -7.41 12.72
C ILE A 210 33.69 -6.45 11.60
N PHE A 211 34.83 -6.70 10.97
CA PHE A 211 35.32 -5.86 9.87
C PHE A 211 34.36 -5.91 8.66
N THR A 212 33.96 -7.10 8.23
CA THR A 212 33.04 -7.29 7.08
C THR A 212 31.68 -6.65 7.35
N LEU A 213 31.09 -6.86 8.53
CA LEU A 213 29.84 -6.21 8.91
C LEU A 213 29.98 -4.68 8.99
N GLY A 214 31.10 -4.19 9.52
CA GLY A 214 31.39 -2.75 9.54
C GLY A 214 31.52 -2.14 8.15
N THR A 215 32.16 -2.84 7.21
CA THR A 215 32.25 -2.37 5.82
C THR A 215 30.90 -2.37 5.10
N ILE A 216 30.06 -3.39 5.34
CA ILE A 216 28.70 -3.47 4.79
C ILE A 216 27.85 -2.31 5.33
N LEU A 217 27.94 -2.04 6.63
CA LEU A 217 27.25 -0.91 7.26
C LEU A 217 27.62 0.43 6.61
N VAL A 218 28.92 0.69 6.43
CA VAL A 218 29.37 1.94 5.81
C VAL A 218 28.87 2.04 4.37
N ALA A 219 28.96 0.96 3.59
CA ALA A 219 28.45 0.94 2.22
C ALA A 219 26.94 1.21 2.17
N MET A 220 26.16 0.58 3.06
CA MET A 220 24.72 0.79 3.16
C MET A 220 24.36 2.22 3.56
N LEU A 221 25.06 2.81 4.53
CA LEU A 221 24.86 4.22 4.92
C LEU A 221 25.15 5.18 3.77
N VAL A 222 26.16 4.90 2.95
CA VAL A 222 26.46 5.72 1.76
C VAL A 222 25.35 5.58 0.71
N ILE A 223 24.85 4.36 0.47
CA ILE A 223 23.75 4.12 -0.47
C ILE A 223 22.46 4.82 0.01
N SER A 224 22.12 4.72 1.29
CA SER A 224 20.94 5.37 1.86
C SER A 224 21.05 6.90 1.91
N ALA A 225 22.26 7.46 1.97
CA ALA A 225 22.49 8.91 1.94
C ALA A 225 22.66 9.48 0.52
N ALA A 226 22.79 8.62 -0.50
CA ALA A 226 22.97 9.07 -1.87
C ALA A 226 21.77 9.91 -2.40
N PRO A 227 20.49 9.53 -2.14
CA PRO A 227 19.34 10.32 -2.56
C PRO A 227 19.30 11.72 -1.93
N LEU A 228 19.70 11.84 -0.65
CA LEU A 228 19.81 13.11 0.07
C LEU A 228 20.85 14.09 -0.51
N LEU A 229 21.80 13.60 -1.30
CA LEU A 229 22.78 14.43 -2.01
C LEU A 229 22.31 14.83 -3.42
N THR A 230 21.22 14.22 -3.90
CA THR A 230 20.56 14.49 -5.18
C THR A 230 19.15 15.03 -4.95
N GLN A 231 18.98 15.94 -3.99
CA GLN A 231 17.78 16.77 -3.93
C GLN A 231 17.70 17.54 -5.25
N ARG A 232 16.74 17.17 -6.10
CA ARG A 232 16.21 18.05 -7.12
C ARG A 232 15.00 18.70 -6.48
N ASP A 233 15.08 20.01 -6.27
CA ASP A 233 13.95 20.82 -5.79
C ASP A 233 12.79 20.86 -6.83
N ASP A 234 12.97 20.22 -8.00
CA ASP A 234 12.05 20.20 -9.12
C ASP A 234 11.28 18.86 -9.26
N THR A 235 11.19 18.04 -8.20
CA THR A 235 10.47 16.75 -8.25
C THR A 235 9.23 16.77 -7.37
N ILE A 236 8.06 16.55 -7.99
CA ILE A 236 6.74 16.48 -7.33
C ILE A 236 6.34 15.02 -7.20
N THR A 237 5.89 14.61 -6.02
CA THR A 237 5.45 13.24 -5.73
C THR A 237 3.94 13.17 -5.71
N ILE A 238 3.36 12.47 -6.69
CA ILE A 238 1.91 12.25 -6.78
C ILE A 238 1.61 10.79 -6.43
N ALA A 239 0.69 10.54 -5.51
CA ALA A 239 0.35 9.18 -5.10
C ALA A 239 -1.02 8.73 -5.62
N GLY A 240 -1.17 7.43 -5.84
CA GLY A 240 -2.43 6.78 -6.19
C GLY A 240 -2.94 5.89 -5.06
N LYS A 241 -4.25 5.86 -4.86
CA LYS A 241 -4.87 4.82 -4.03
C LYS A 241 -4.70 3.44 -4.71
N LEU A 242 -4.87 2.39 -3.93
CA LEU A 242 -4.99 1.03 -4.45
C LEU A 242 -6.18 0.95 -5.41
N GLY A 243 -5.90 0.66 -6.68
CA GLY A 243 -6.92 0.54 -7.71
C GLY A 243 -6.35 0.72 -9.12
N THR A 244 -7.23 0.56 -10.10
CA THR A 244 -6.93 0.82 -11.50
C THR A 244 -7.13 2.30 -11.84
N GLU A 245 -8.27 2.86 -11.43
CA GLU A 245 -8.65 4.25 -11.68
C GLU A 245 -7.63 5.26 -11.11
N PRO A 246 -7.22 5.20 -9.83
CA PRO A 246 -6.20 6.12 -9.32
C PRO A 246 -4.86 6.03 -10.05
N SER A 247 -4.49 4.83 -10.52
CA SER A 247 -3.25 4.62 -11.27
C SER A 247 -3.26 5.33 -12.61
N ILE A 248 -4.38 5.29 -13.32
CA ILE A 248 -4.54 5.98 -14.61
C ILE A 248 -4.49 7.49 -14.40
N ILE A 249 -5.33 8.01 -13.50
CA ILE A 249 -5.46 9.44 -13.27
C ILE A 249 -4.17 10.08 -12.75
N THR A 250 -3.44 9.41 -11.85
CA THR A 250 -2.16 9.94 -11.35
C THR A 250 -1.07 9.96 -12.42
N ASN A 251 -1.10 9.04 -13.39
CA ASN A 251 -0.23 9.14 -14.56
C ASN A 251 -0.66 10.29 -15.49
N MET A 252 -1.95 10.59 -15.62
CA MET A 252 -2.41 11.78 -16.35
C MET A 252 -1.89 13.06 -15.69
N TYR A 253 -1.96 13.15 -14.36
CA TYR A 253 -1.39 14.28 -13.60
C TYR A 253 0.10 14.45 -13.89
N LYS A 254 0.85 13.34 -13.87
CA LYS A 254 2.28 13.33 -14.22
C LYS A 254 2.53 13.88 -15.63
N ILE A 255 1.83 13.36 -16.64
CA ILE A 255 2.04 13.75 -18.03
C ILE A 255 1.76 15.25 -18.22
N LEU A 256 0.60 15.73 -17.74
CA LEU A 256 0.21 17.13 -17.86
C LEU A 256 1.20 18.08 -17.18
N ILE A 257 1.66 17.75 -15.97
CA ILE A 257 2.66 18.56 -15.26
C ILE A 257 4.00 18.56 -16.00
N GLU A 258 4.51 17.40 -16.42
CA GLU A 258 5.83 17.30 -17.07
C GLU A 258 5.86 17.90 -18.49
N GLU A 259 4.71 18.02 -19.16
CA GLU A 259 4.62 18.61 -20.50
C GLU A 259 4.59 20.14 -20.48
N GLU A 260 3.98 20.73 -19.45
CA GLU A 260 3.76 22.18 -19.36
C GLU A 260 4.68 22.89 -18.37
N THR A 261 5.43 22.13 -17.57
CA THR A 261 6.34 22.68 -16.55
C THR A 261 7.72 22.05 -16.65
N ASP A 262 8.70 22.64 -15.97
CA ASP A 262 10.05 22.07 -15.84
C ASP A 262 10.14 21.03 -14.69
N TYR A 263 9.03 20.75 -13.99
CA TYR A 263 8.98 19.75 -12.93
C TYR A 263 9.05 18.34 -13.50
N SER A 264 9.63 17.44 -12.71
CA SER A 264 9.45 16.01 -12.91
C SER A 264 8.48 15.47 -11.87
N VAL A 265 7.61 14.56 -12.27
CA VAL A 265 6.64 13.95 -11.36
C VAL A 265 7.01 12.50 -11.10
N ASP A 266 7.16 12.12 -9.84
CA ASP A 266 7.24 10.72 -9.42
C ASP A 266 5.85 10.23 -9.03
N VAL A 267 5.43 9.09 -9.59
CA VAL A 267 4.10 8.52 -9.33
C VAL A 267 4.24 7.31 -8.40
N GLU A 268 3.74 7.46 -7.18
CA GLU A 268 3.64 6.38 -6.21
C GLU A 268 2.28 5.67 -6.33
N ASP A 269 2.19 4.75 -7.29
CA ASP A 269 0.95 3.99 -7.56
C ASP A 269 0.66 2.96 -6.45
N GLY A 270 -0.61 2.87 -6.06
CA GLY A 270 -1.09 1.88 -5.09
C GLY A 270 -0.48 2.04 -3.69
N LEU A 271 -0.13 3.27 -3.29
CA LEU A 271 0.55 3.54 -2.03
C LEU A 271 -0.30 3.15 -0.80
N GLY A 272 -1.63 3.20 -0.91
CA GLY A 272 -2.53 2.81 0.16
C GLY A 272 -4.00 3.12 -0.10
N LYS A 273 -4.78 3.22 0.98
CA LYS A 273 -6.20 3.62 0.94
C LYS A 273 -6.36 5.10 1.32
N THR A 274 -7.59 5.62 1.33
CA THR A 274 -7.95 7.00 1.70
C THR A 274 -7.18 7.57 2.90
N SER A 275 -7.42 7.03 4.11
CA SER A 275 -6.76 7.52 5.33
C SER A 275 -5.22 7.43 5.29
N PHE A 276 -4.66 6.54 4.48
CA PHE A 276 -3.22 6.46 4.30
C PHE A 276 -2.71 7.66 3.52
N LEU A 277 -3.24 7.90 2.31
CA LEU A 277 -2.77 8.96 1.42
C LEU A 277 -3.01 10.33 2.03
N PHE A 278 -4.15 10.52 2.70
CA PHE A 278 -4.44 11.76 3.41
C PHE A 278 -3.39 12.08 4.49
N ASN A 279 -2.97 11.08 5.26
CA ASN A 279 -1.92 11.28 6.26
C ASN A 279 -0.53 11.46 5.63
N ALA A 280 -0.24 10.80 4.51
CA ALA A 280 1.00 11.00 3.76
C ALA A 280 1.10 12.45 3.24
N LEU A 281 0.03 12.99 2.66
CA LEU A 281 -0.05 14.38 2.23
C LEU A 281 0.13 15.32 3.44
N ARG A 282 -0.55 15.04 4.55
CA ARG A 282 -0.42 15.82 5.80
C ARG A 282 1.00 15.83 6.34
N SER A 283 1.75 14.76 6.18
CA SER A 283 3.13 14.59 6.65
C SER A 283 4.20 15.06 5.66
N ASP A 284 3.82 15.63 4.51
CA ASP A 284 4.74 16.04 3.44
C ASP A 284 5.54 14.86 2.86
N ASP A 285 4.98 13.64 2.95
CA ASP A 285 5.55 12.45 2.33
C ASP A 285 5.19 12.36 0.83
N ILE A 286 4.08 13.01 0.42
CA ILE A 286 3.61 13.18 -0.95
C ILE A 286 3.12 14.62 -1.12
N ASP A 287 3.07 15.11 -2.36
CA ASP A 287 2.70 16.49 -2.67
C ASP A 287 1.22 16.62 -3.09
N GLY A 288 0.67 15.58 -3.72
CA GLY A 288 -0.75 15.51 -4.07
C GLY A 288 -1.22 14.11 -4.45
N TYR A 289 -2.54 13.93 -4.54
CA TYR A 289 -3.14 12.66 -4.98
C TYR A 289 -4.58 12.85 -5.50
N LEU A 290 -5.13 11.81 -6.13
CA LEU A 290 -6.56 11.75 -6.49
C LEU A 290 -7.41 11.44 -5.25
N GLU A 291 -8.39 12.30 -4.96
CA GLU A 291 -9.41 12.05 -3.94
C GLU A 291 -10.83 12.30 -4.50
N PHE A 292 -11.84 11.77 -3.81
CA PHE A 292 -13.24 11.85 -4.19
C PHE A 292 -14.02 12.75 -3.23
N THR A 293 -14.88 13.60 -3.79
CA THR A 293 -15.67 14.59 -3.05
C THR A 293 -16.49 13.96 -1.90
N GLY A 294 -17.25 12.89 -2.16
CA GLY A 294 -18.00 12.19 -1.11
C GLY A 294 -17.12 11.52 -0.05
N THR A 295 -15.91 11.08 -0.40
CA THR A 295 -14.95 10.48 0.54
C THR A 295 -14.37 11.52 1.48
N VAL A 296 -14.10 12.74 1.00
CA VAL A 296 -13.66 13.86 1.82
C VAL A 296 -14.66 14.11 2.95
N ILE A 297 -15.95 14.24 2.61
CA ILE A 297 -17.01 14.51 3.60
C ILE A 297 -17.17 13.36 4.60
N GLY A 298 -17.34 12.14 4.10
CA GLY A 298 -17.68 11.00 4.96
C GLY A 298 -16.52 10.47 5.80
N GLU A 299 -15.32 10.36 5.23
CA GLU A 299 -14.17 9.70 5.89
C GLU A 299 -13.18 10.70 6.51
N LEU A 300 -12.87 11.78 5.80
CA LEU A 300 -11.78 12.69 6.17
C LEU A 300 -12.24 13.79 7.14
N THR A 301 -13.27 14.56 6.77
CA THR A 301 -13.81 15.66 7.59
C THR A 301 -14.87 15.15 8.59
N LYS A 302 -15.48 13.99 8.31
CA LYS A 302 -16.48 13.31 9.15
C LYS A 302 -17.72 14.17 9.37
N GLU A 303 -18.22 14.73 8.27
CA GLU A 303 -19.41 15.56 8.20
C GLU A 303 -20.58 14.81 7.55
N GLU A 304 -21.78 15.38 7.68
CA GLU A 304 -22.94 14.95 6.91
C GLU A 304 -23.02 15.77 5.62
N LEU A 305 -23.55 15.16 4.56
CA LEU A 305 -23.75 15.85 3.28
C LEU A 305 -24.91 16.84 3.39
N ASP A 306 -24.66 18.10 3.04
CA ASP A 306 -25.70 19.14 2.99
C ASP A 306 -26.59 19.00 1.75
N SER A 307 -26.07 18.40 0.69
CA SER A 307 -26.70 18.17 -0.60
C SER A 307 -26.14 16.89 -1.23
N LYS A 308 -26.85 16.36 -2.23
CA LYS A 308 -26.36 15.27 -3.09
C LYS A 308 -26.12 15.71 -4.53
N GLU A 309 -26.25 17.00 -4.79
CA GLU A 309 -25.87 17.61 -6.07
C GLU A 309 -24.35 17.74 -6.15
N GLU A 310 -23.76 17.26 -7.24
CA GLU A 310 -22.31 17.19 -7.47
C GLU A 310 -21.56 18.48 -7.10
N GLU A 311 -21.96 19.61 -7.69
CA GLU A 311 -21.36 20.92 -7.44
C GLU A 311 -21.41 21.31 -5.95
N ALA A 312 -22.54 21.05 -5.29
CA ALA A 312 -22.70 21.41 -3.88
C ALA A 312 -21.83 20.53 -2.97
N VAL A 313 -21.65 19.25 -3.32
CA VAL A 313 -20.78 18.34 -2.58
C VAL A 313 -19.30 18.68 -2.79
N TYR A 314 -18.90 19.06 -4.02
CA TYR A 314 -17.56 19.55 -4.29
C TYR A 314 -17.23 20.81 -3.47
N GLU A 315 -18.11 21.82 -3.49
CA GLU A 315 -17.90 23.06 -2.73
C GLU A 315 -17.85 22.83 -1.22
N GLN A 316 -18.70 21.92 -0.69
CA GLN A 316 -18.64 21.52 0.70
C GLN A 316 -17.30 20.81 1.01
N ALA A 317 -16.90 19.83 0.20
CA ALA A 317 -15.67 19.07 0.39
C ALA A 317 -14.44 19.98 0.40
N LYS A 318 -14.35 20.88 -0.58
CA LYS A 318 -13.29 21.88 -0.69
C LYS A 318 -13.24 22.79 0.53
N SER A 319 -14.37 23.40 0.90
CA SER A 319 -14.43 24.31 2.05
C SER A 319 -14.03 23.61 3.36
N SER A 320 -14.51 22.39 3.59
CA SER A 320 -14.21 21.64 4.81
C SER A 320 -12.73 21.21 4.87
N LEU A 321 -12.09 20.93 3.74
CA LEU A 321 -10.64 20.67 3.69
C LEU A 321 -9.82 21.91 4.02
N GLU A 322 -10.16 23.05 3.42
CA GLU A 322 -9.46 24.33 3.62
C GLU A 322 -9.57 24.75 5.10
N GLU A 323 -10.76 24.65 5.70
CA GLU A 323 -10.99 25.05 7.09
C GLU A 323 -10.32 24.13 8.13
N GLN A 324 -10.25 22.82 7.87
CA GLN A 324 -9.79 21.85 8.88
C GLN A 324 -8.33 21.43 8.73
N PHE A 325 -7.78 21.50 7.51
CA PHE A 325 -6.52 20.83 7.18
C PHE A 325 -5.54 21.66 6.35
N ASP A 326 -5.88 22.89 5.95
CA ASP A 326 -5.08 23.73 5.05
C ASP A 326 -4.78 23.01 3.72
N MET A 327 -5.78 22.30 3.20
CA MET A 327 -5.75 21.51 1.96
C MET A 327 -6.93 21.89 1.07
N THR A 328 -6.79 21.72 -0.24
CA THR A 328 -7.85 22.08 -1.18
C THR A 328 -7.96 21.08 -2.33
N LEU A 329 -9.15 21.01 -2.92
CA LEU A 329 -9.41 20.29 -4.16
C LEU A 329 -9.29 21.25 -5.35
N LEU A 330 -8.60 20.79 -6.39
CA LEU A 330 -8.64 21.37 -7.73
C LEU A 330 -9.93 20.97 -8.45
N GLU A 331 -10.07 21.39 -9.71
CA GLU A 331 -11.30 21.15 -10.47
C GLU A 331 -11.60 19.64 -10.62
N PRO A 332 -12.82 19.18 -10.31
CA PRO A 332 -13.20 17.77 -10.42
C PRO A 332 -13.39 17.36 -11.88
N MET A 333 -13.08 16.11 -12.17
CA MET A 333 -13.43 15.43 -13.42
C MET A 333 -14.94 15.15 -13.48
N GLU A 334 -15.48 14.86 -14.67
CA GLU A 334 -16.91 14.60 -14.88
C GLU A 334 -17.35 13.27 -14.24
N PHE A 335 -16.52 12.22 -14.31
CA PHE A 335 -16.91 10.91 -13.78
C PHE A 335 -17.24 10.97 -12.29
N ASN A 336 -18.22 10.17 -11.91
CA ASN A 336 -18.76 10.09 -10.56
C ASN A 336 -18.77 8.63 -10.12
N ASN A 337 -17.73 8.20 -9.40
CA ASN A 337 -17.48 6.80 -9.00
C ASN A 337 -18.36 6.40 -7.79
N THR A 338 -19.67 6.34 -8.01
CA THR A 338 -20.65 6.02 -6.99
C THR A 338 -21.26 4.64 -7.18
N TYR A 339 -21.98 4.16 -6.16
CA TYR A 339 -22.77 2.94 -6.28
C TYR A 339 -23.83 3.08 -7.35
N THR A 340 -24.11 1.99 -8.04
CA THR A 340 -25.17 1.96 -9.02
C THR A 340 -25.77 0.57 -9.18
N LEU A 341 -26.86 0.49 -9.93
CA LEU A 341 -27.47 -0.75 -10.38
C LEU A 341 -27.26 -0.91 -11.88
N ALA A 342 -26.88 -2.11 -12.30
CA ALA A 342 -26.62 -2.42 -13.69
C ALA A 342 -27.29 -3.73 -14.13
N VAL A 343 -27.67 -3.77 -15.41
CA VAL A 343 -28.24 -4.93 -16.09
C VAL A 343 -27.49 -5.14 -17.40
N LYS A 344 -27.64 -6.31 -18.06
CA LYS A 344 -27.11 -6.48 -19.42
C LYS A 344 -27.79 -5.53 -20.40
N ARG A 345 -27.04 -5.01 -21.37
CA ARG A 345 -27.57 -4.14 -22.42
C ARG A 345 -28.78 -4.74 -23.15
N GLU A 346 -28.67 -6.02 -23.55
CA GLU A 346 -29.77 -6.75 -24.20
C GLU A 346 -31.02 -6.78 -23.32
N PHE A 347 -30.87 -7.02 -22.01
CA PHE A 347 -32.00 -7.05 -21.07
C PHE A 347 -32.63 -5.66 -20.86
N ALA A 348 -31.82 -4.60 -20.79
CA ALA A 348 -32.30 -3.23 -20.72
C ALA A 348 -33.11 -2.84 -21.96
N GLU A 349 -32.59 -3.15 -23.16
CA GLU A 349 -33.24 -2.84 -24.43
C GLU A 349 -34.56 -3.61 -24.62
N GLU A 350 -34.59 -4.89 -24.25
CA GLU A 350 -35.80 -5.72 -24.33
C GLU A 350 -36.93 -5.22 -23.42
N ASN A 351 -36.57 -4.68 -22.25
CA ASN A 351 -37.53 -4.25 -21.23
C ASN A 351 -37.72 -2.72 -21.17
N ASN A 352 -37.00 -1.94 -21.98
CA ASN A 352 -36.98 -0.47 -21.98
C ASN A 352 -36.60 0.10 -20.60
N LEU A 353 -35.48 -0.37 -20.04
CA LEU A 353 -34.96 0.11 -18.75
C LEU A 353 -33.94 1.22 -18.97
N GLU A 354 -34.21 2.41 -18.43
CA GLU A 354 -33.28 3.55 -18.44
C GLU A 354 -32.95 3.99 -17.02
N THR A 355 -33.94 3.97 -16.11
CA THR A 355 -33.82 4.42 -14.72
C THR A 355 -34.00 3.26 -13.73
N ILE A 356 -33.52 3.43 -12.50
CA ILE A 356 -33.77 2.47 -11.41
C ILE A 356 -35.29 2.30 -11.17
N GLY A 357 -36.07 3.37 -11.39
CA GLY A 357 -37.52 3.35 -11.24
C GLY A 357 -38.25 2.44 -12.24
N ASP A 358 -37.67 2.18 -13.42
CA ASP A 358 -38.28 1.34 -14.45
C ASP A 358 -38.38 -0.13 -14.03
N LEU A 359 -37.49 -0.59 -13.13
CA LEU A 359 -37.50 -1.93 -12.54
C LEU A 359 -38.84 -2.27 -11.89
N ARG A 360 -39.57 -1.27 -11.40
CA ARG A 360 -40.87 -1.44 -10.73
C ARG A 360 -41.92 -2.08 -11.65
N SER A 361 -41.81 -1.86 -12.96
CA SER A 361 -42.80 -2.38 -13.92
C SER A 361 -42.60 -3.88 -14.20
N ILE A 362 -41.45 -4.43 -13.81
CA ILE A 362 -41.01 -5.80 -14.13
C ILE A 362 -40.44 -6.54 -12.91
N GLU A 363 -40.84 -6.18 -11.68
CA GLU A 363 -40.27 -6.76 -10.44
C GLU A 363 -40.26 -8.29 -10.42
N ASP A 364 -41.33 -8.91 -10.96
CA ASP A 364 -41.47 -10.37 -11.06
C ASP A 364 -40.45 -11.04 -12.00
N GLU A 365 -39.80 -10.26 -12.88
CA GLU A 365 -38.81 -10.70 -13.86
C GLU A 365 -37.37 -10.37 -13.45
N ILE A 366 -37.18 -9.72 -12.30
CA ILE A 366 -35.86 -9.38 -11.75
C ILE A 366 -35.35 -10.49 -10.84
N ASP A 367 -34.14 -10.97 -11.11
CA ASP A 367 -33.35 -11.84 -10.25
C ASP A 367 -32.11 -11.05 -9.79
N PRO A 368 -32.19 -10.36 -8.64
CA PRO A 368 -31.11 -9.52 -8.14
C PRO A 368 -30.00 -10.35 -7.50
N GLY A 369 -28.76 -10.06 -7.90
CA GLY A 369 -27.57 -10.55 -7.24
C GLY A 369 -26.78 -9.40 -6.66
N PHE A 370 -26.69 -9.29 -5.34
CA PHE A 370 -26.00 -8.19 -4.67
C PHE A 370 -24.78 -8.61 -3.86
N THR A 371 -23.88 -7.68 -3.57
CA THR A 371 -22.89 -7.90 -2.52
C THR A 371 -23.60 -7.93 -1.18
N LEU A 372 -23.07 -8.70 -0.22
CA LEU A 372 -23.58 -8.69 1.15
C LEU A 372 -23.56 -7.27 1.74
N GLU A 373 -22.50 -6.51 1.44
CA GLU A 373 -22.32 -5.15 1.96
C GLU A 373 -23.36 -4.18 1.39
N PHE A 374 -23.59 -4.19 0.06
CA PHE A 374 -24.62 -3.36 -0.57
C PHE A 374 -26.03 -3.71 -0.14
N ASN A 375 -26.31 -5.00 0.06
CA ASN A 375 -27.61 -5.46 0.52
C ASN A 375 -27.96 -4.98 1.93
N ASP A 376 -26.96 -4.88 2.82
CA ASP A 376 -27.19 -4.66 4.26
C ASP A 376 -26.95 -3.21 4.73
N ARG A 377 -26.16 -2.41 3.99
CA ARG A 377 -25.83 -1.03 4.40
C ARG A 377 -27.03 -0.08 4.24
N GLU A 378 -27.20 0.89 5.15
CA GLU A 378 -28.38 1.78 5.17
C GLU A 378 -28.49 2.64 3.90
N ASP A 379 -27.36 3.07 3.33
CA ASP A 379 -27.23 3.87 2.12
C ASP A 379 -27.09 3.04 0.82
N GLY A 380 -27.34 1.73 0.91
CA GLY A 380 -27.26 0.77 -0.20
C GLY A 380 -28.65 0.36 -0.70
N TRP A 381 -28.90 -0.94 -0.79
CA TRP A 381 -30.19 -1.47 -1.23
C TRP A 381 -31.38 -0.94 -0.40
N PRO A 382 -31.35 -0.87 0.95
CA PRO A 382 -32.43 -0.28 1.74
C PRO A 382 -32.83 1.14 1.33
N ALA A 383 -31.87 2.01 1.01
CA ALA A 383 -32.14 3.36 0.54
C ALA A 383 -32.81 3.37 -0.84
N ILE A 384 -32.40 2.46 -1.74
CA ILE A 384 -33.04 2.28 -3.05
C ILE A 384 -34.47 1.75 -2.90
N GLN A 385 -34.70 0.77 -2.02
CA GLN A 385 -36.04 0.26 -1.74
C GLN A 385 -36.99 1.37 -1.28
N GLU A 386 -36.53 2.22 -0.35
CA GLU A 386 -37.34 3.33 0.15
C GLU A 386 -37.58 4.40 -0.93
N ALA A 387 -36.52 4.80 -1.64
CA ALA A 387 -36.60 5.85 -2.64
C ALA A 387 -37.47 5.42 -3.82
N TYR A 388 -37.24 4.24 -4.39
CA TYR A 388 -37.91 3.79 -5.61
C TYR A 388 -39.18 2.96 -5.37
N ASN A 389 -39.45 2.58 -4.11
CA ASN A 389 -40.54 1.68 -3.72
C ASN A 389 -40.44 0.34 -4.48
N LEU A 390 -39.25 -0.26 -4.45
CA LEU A 390 -38.93 -1.57 -5.00
C LEU A 390 -38.91 -2.63 -3.89
N ASP A 391 -39.48 -3.81 -4.16
CA ASP A 391 -39.48 -4.93 -3.23
C ASP A 391 -39.21 -6.25 -3.98
N PHE A 392 -38.01 -6.81 -3.80
CA PHE A 392 -37.60 -8.05 -4.46
C PHE A 392 -37.60 -9.22 -3.46
N ASP A 393 -38.41 -10.24 -3.72
CA ASP A 393 -38.57 -11.40 -2.82
C ASP A 393 -37.42 -12.44 -2.94
N ASN A 394 -36.53 -12.29 -3.92
CA ASN A 394 -35.58 -13.31 -4.40
C ASN A 394 -34.10 -12.85 -4.43
N ILE A 395 -33.73 -11.82 -3.67
CA ILE A 395 -32.34 -11.30 -3.64
C ILE A 395 -31.34 -12.40 -3.23
N ARG A 396 -30.27 -12.55 -4.03
CA ARG A 396 -29.16 -13.47 -3.74
C ARG A 396 -27.90 -12.67 -3.44
N THR A 397 -27.26 -12.93 -2.31
CA THR A 397 -25.98 -12.31 -1.98
C THR A 397 -24.80 -13.16 -2.46
N MET A 398 -23.76 -12.52 -2.97
CA MET A 398 -22.56 -13.19 -3.48
C MET A 398 -21.30 -12.30 -3.41
N GLU A 399 -20.14 -12.92 -3.62
CA GLU A 399 -18.86 -12.22 -3.69
C GLU A 399 -18.81 -11.28 -4.92
N PRO A 400 -18.18 -10.09 -4.84
CA PRO A 400 -18.21 -9.08 -5.90
C PRO A 400 -17.86 -9.63 -7.30
N SER A 401 -16.77 -10.39 -7.40
CA SER A 401 -16.27 -10.91 -8.68
C SER A 401 -17.12 -12.05 -9.26
N LEU A 402 -17.88 -12.78 -8.44
CA LEU A 402 -18.75 -13.86 -8.89
C LEU A 402 -20.05 -13.34 -9.49
N ARG A 403 -20.45 -12.13 -9.12
CA ARG A 403 -21.71 -11.52 -9.51
C ARG A 403 -21.79 -11.25 -11.01
N TYR A 404 -20.75 -10.68 -11.58
CA TYR A 404 -20.66 -10.48 -13.02
C TYR A 404 -20.65 -11.81 -13.81
N GLN A 405 -20.03 -12.87 -13.26
CA GLN A 405 -20.09 -14.21 -13.86
C GLN A 405 -21.49 -14.83 -13.80
N ALA A 406 -22.22 -14.57 -12.71
CA ALA A 406 -23.60 -15.06 -12.53
C ALA A 406 -24.58 -14.34 -13.47
N VAL A 407 -24.38 -13.04 -13.72
CA VAL A 407 -25.11 -12.30 -14.77
C VAL A 407 -24.81 -12.87 -16.15
N GLU A 408 -23.54 -13.17 -16.44
CA GLU A 408 -23.15 -13.76 -17.72
C GLU A 408 -23.79 -15.13 -17.94
N GLY A 409 -23.89 -15.95 -16.88
CA GLY A 409 -24.55 -17.25 -16.90
C GLY A 409 -26.08 -17.19 -16.95
N GLY A 410 -26.69 -16.02 -16.75
CA GLY A 410 -28.14 -15.82 -16.68
C GLY A 410 -28.79 -16.31 -15.39
N ASP A 411 -28.00 -16.53 -14.32
CA ASP A 411 -28.51 -16.93 -13.00
C ASP A 411 -29.15 -15.76 -12.25
N ILE A 412 -28.76 -14.54 -12.60
CA ILE A 412 -29.24 -13.24 -12.12
C ILE A 412 -29.26 -12.25 -13.31
N ASN A 413 -30.00 -11.15 -13.19
CA ASN A 413 -30.08 -10.14 -14.27
C ASN A 413 -29.95 -8.69 -13.78
N LEU A 414 -29.82 -8.45 -12.47
CA LEU A 414 -29.57 -7.14 -11.86
C LEU A 414 -28.44 -7.24 -10.85
N VAL A 415 -27.52 -6.29 -10.85
CA VAL A 415 -26.36 -6.24 -9.94
C VAL A 415 -26.13 -4.85 -9.38
N ASP A 416 -25.57 -4.76 -8.16
CA ASP A 416 -24.85 -3.55 -7.76
C ASP A 416 -23.45 -3.53 -8.37
N ALA A 417 -23.00 -2.33 -8.70
CA ALA A 417 -21.71 -2.03 -9.29
C ALA A 417 -21.22 -0.67 -8.78
N TYR A 418 -19.96 -0.35 -9.03
CA TYR A 418 -19.55 1.05 -9.12
C TYR A 418 -19.69 1.54 -10.55
N SER A 419 -20.04 2.80 -10.73
CA SER A 419 -20.28 3.41 -12.04
C SER A 419 -19.06 3.40 -12.97
N THR A 420 -17.84 3.24 -12.45
CA THR A 420 -16.62 3.16 -13.24
C THR A 420 -16.01 1.75 -13.30
N ASP A 421 -16.72 0.73 -12.81
CA ASP A 421 -16.25 -0.67 -12.81
C ASP A 421 -15.90 -1.16 -14.23
N ALA A 422 -14.72 -1.75 -14.38
CA ALA A 422 -14.24 -2.34 -15.63
C ALA A 422 -15.17 -3.46 -16.15
N GLU A 423 -15.80 -4.18 -15.22
CA GLU A 423 -16.69 -5.29 -15.51
C GLU A 423 -17.96 -4.84 -16.26
N LEU A 424 -18.42 -3.61 -16.04
CA LEU A 424 -19.57 -3.08 -16.79
C LEU A 424 -19.28 -3.09 -18.29
N ARG A 425 -18.07 -2.66 -18.67
CA ARG A 425 -17.60 -2.69 -20.05
C ARG A 425 -17.32 -4.12 -20.54
N GLN A 426 -16.73 -4.95 -19.69
CA GLN A 426 -16.38 -6.34 -20.01
C GLN A 426 -17.60 -7.20 -20.36
N PHE A 427 -18.69 -7.04 -19.61
CA PHE A 427 -19.90 -7.86 -19.71
C PHE A 427 -21.05 -7.17 -20.48
N ASP A 428 -20.75 -6.05 -21.16
CA ASP A 428 -21.71 -5.22 -21.91
C ASP A 428 -22.97 -4.89 -21.09
N MET A 429 -22.72 -4.31 -19.92
CA MET A 429 -23.74 -3.89 -18.96
C MET A 429 -24.12 -2.43 -19.22
N VAL A 430 -25.32 -2.06 -18.80
CA VAL A 430 -25.84 -0.69 -18.80
C VAL A 430 -26.22 -0.34 -17.37
N ILE A 431 -25.76 0.83 -16.96
CA ILE A 431 -26.13 1.45 -15.68
C ILE A 431 -27.55 2.00 -15.79
N LEU A 432 -28.37 1.77 -14.77
CA LEU A 432 -29.68 2.40 -14.62
C LEU A 432 -29.52 3.75 -13.91
N GLU A 433 -30.07 4.81 -14.49
CA GLU A 433 -29.98 6.16 -13.94
C GLU A 433 -30.67 6.26 -12.57
N ASP A 434 -29.95 6.83 -11.59
CA ASP A 434 -30.47 7.16 -10.26
C ASP A 434 -31.08 8.58 -10.27
N ASP A 435 -32.25 8.73 -10.90
CA ASP A 435 -32.96 10.02 -11.06
C ASP A 435 -33.44 10.65 -9.74
N ARG A 436 -33.25 9.96 -8.61
CA ARG A 436 -33.56 10.43 -7.26
C ARG A 436 -32.32 10.79 -6.43
N ASN A 437 -31.12 10.67 -7.00
CA ASN A 437 -29.85 10.95 -6.31
C ASN A 437 -29.80 10.23 -4.95
N VAL A 438 -30.10 8.93 -4.92
CA VAL A 438 -29.99 8.11 -3.71
C VAL A 438 -28.54 8.02 -3.28
N PHE A 439 -27.63 7.77 -4.21
CA PHE A 439 -26.22 7.66 -3.90
C PHE A 439 -25.53 9.03 -3.86
N PRO A 440 -24.63 9.26 -2.91
CA PRO A 440 -23.85 10.49 -2.88
C PRO A 440 -22.84 10.53 -4.03
N PRO A 441 -22.47 11.73 -4.53
CA PRO A 441 -21.49 11.85 -5.60
C PRO A 441 -20.06 11.65 -5.08
N TYR A 442 -19.25 11.00 -5.90
CA TYR A 442 -17.82 10.74 -5.71
C TYR A 442 -17.07 11.16 -6.98
N GLN A 443 -17.05 12.46 -7.24
CA GLN A 443 -16.25 13.01 -8.34
C GLN A 443 -14.78 13.01 -7.96
N GLY A 444 -13.95 12.52 -8.88
CA GLY A 444 -12.50 12.53 -8.70
C GLY A 444 -11.95 13.94 -8.88
N ALA A 445 -11.08 14.38 -7.96
CA ALA A 445 -10.39 15.66 -8.04
C ALA A 445 -8.96 15.56 -7.48
N PRO A 446 -8.02 16.37 -8.00
CA PRO A 446 -6.69 16.48 -7.41
C PRO A 446 -6.75 17.17 -6.03
N LEU A 447 -6.18 16.54 -5.01
CA LEU A 447 -6.06 17.08 -3.64
C LEU A 447 -4.61 17.47 -3.34
N PHE A 448 -4.40 18.71 -2.87
CA PHE A 448 -3.10 19.25 -2.48
C PHE A 448 -3.18 20.06 -1.18
N LYS A 449 -2.03 20.33 -0.56
CA LYS A 449 -1.91 21.38 0.46
C LYS A 449 -1.98 22.75 -0.19
N GLU A 450 -2.67 23.70 0.45
CA GLU A 450 -2.74 25.09 -0.04
C GLU A 450 -1.34 25.70 -0.14
N SER A 451 -0.49 25.49 0.88
CA SER A 451 0.89 25.99 0.89
C SER A 451 1.75 25.45 -0.25
N PHE A 452 1.49 24.22 -0.71
CA PHE A 452 2.23 23.63 -1.82
C PHE A 452 1.81 24.27 -3.15
N LEU A 453 0.52 24.48 -3.37
CA LEU A 453 0.01 25.17 -4.56
C LEU A 453 0.45 26.64 -4.61
N ASP A 454 0.57 27.31 -3.46
CA ASP A 454 1.11 28.67 -3.36
C ASP A 454 2.59 28.75 -3.77
N GLU A 455 3.37 27.70 -3.48
CA GLU A 455 4.79 27.59 -3.86
C GLU A 455 4.97 27.12 -5.31
N HIS A 456 4.01 26.36 -5.85
CA HIS A 456 4.03 25.74 -7.17
C HIS A 456 2.79 26.07 -8.03
N PRO A 457 2.44 27.36 -8.26
CA PRO A 457 1.17 27.71 -8.90
C PRO A 457 1.07 27.25 -10.36
N GLU A 458 2.21 27.04 -11.03
CA GLU A 458 2.31 26.51 -12.39
C GLU A 458 1.71 25.12 -12.60
N ILE A 459 1.47 24.31 -11.55
CA ILE A 459 0.84 22.98 -11.72
C ILE A 459 -0.70 23.03 -11.75
N ILE A 460 -1.30 24.15 -11.35
CA ILE A 460 -2.77 24.28 -11.24
C ILE A 460 -3.41 24.24 -12.63
N GLU A 461 -2.87 25.00 -13.59
CA GLU A 461 -3.42 25.09 -14.95
C GLU A 461 -3.35 23.73 -15.69
N PRO A 462 -2.22 23.00 -15.69
CA PRO A 462 -2.16 21.65 -16.27
C PRO A 462 -3.16 20.68 -15.65
N LEU A 463 -3.30 20.65 -14.31
CA LEU A 463 -4.21 19.73 -13.64
C LEU A 463 -5.68 20.06 -13.88
N ASN A 464 -6.05 21.35 -13.93
CA ASN A 464 -7.42 21.78 -14.21
C ASN A 464 -7.85 21.50 -15.66
N LYS A 465 -6.94 21.12 -16.57
CA LYS A 465 -7.34 20.64 -17.91
C LYS A 465 -8.20 19.38 -17.86
N LEU A 466 -8.11 18.61 -16.78
CA LEU A 466 -8.99 17.45 -16.54
C LEU A 466 -10.33 17.85 -15.92
N GLY A 467 -10.50 19.11 -15.50
CA GLY A 467 -11.74 19.63 -14.93
C GLY A 467 -12.90 19.46 -15.91
N GLY A 468 -13.95 18.75 -15.49
CA GLY A 468 -15.10 18.43 -16.33
C GLY A 468 -14.82 17.51 -17.52
N MET A 469 -13.65 16.86 -17.56
CA MET A 469 -13.31 15.82 -18.55
C MET A 469 -13.50 14.44 -17.93
N ILE A 470 -13.42 13.40 -18.77
CA ILE A 470 -13.53 11.98 -18.42
C ILE A 470 -14.94 11.62 -17.96
N SER A 471 -15.75 11.10 -18.88
CA SER A 471 -17.07 10.55 -18.53
C SER A 471 -16.95 9.22 -17.79
N ASN A 472 -18.05 8.74 -17.20
CA ASN A 472 -18.10 7.41 -16.58
C ASN A 472 -17.71 6.32 -17.59
N GLU A 473 -18.21 6.37 -18.83
CA GLU A 473 -17.91 5.40 -19.89
C GLU A 473 -16.44 5.44 -20.32
N GLU A 474 -15.87 6.64 -20.45
CA GLU A 474 -14.44 6.80 -20.74
C GLU A 474 -13.59 6.18 -19.62
N MET A 475 -13.96 6.43 -18.36
CA MET A 475 -13.27 5.83 -17.21
C MET A 475 -13.45 4.31 -17.16
N GLN A 476 -14.64 3.77 -17.46
CA GLN A 476 -14.88 2.33 -17.55
C GLN A 476 -13.99 1.66 -18.60
N GLU A 477 -13.85 2.27 -19.79
CA GLU A 477 -12.99 1.75 -20.86
C GLU A 477 -11.51 1.76 -20.44
N MET A 478 -11.02 2.86 -19.84
CA MET A 478 -9.65 2.90 -19.34
C MET A 478 -9.42 1.89 -18.21
N ASN A 479 -10.38 1.74 -17.28
CA ASN A 479 -10.34 0.74 -16.23
C ASN A 479 -10.34 -0.69 -16.79
N TYR A 480 -11.08 -0.94 -17.88
CA TYR A 480 -11.08 -2.22 -18.58
C TYR A 480 -9.71 -2.54 -19.19
N ARG A 481 -9.11 -1.60 -19.92
CA ARG A 481 -7.78 -1.77 -20.54
C ARG A 481 -6.70 -2.12 -19.51
N VAL A 482 -6.68 -1.42 -18.37
CA VAL A 482 -5.65 -1.67 -17.34
C VAL A 482 -6.01 -2.86 -16.44
N GLY A 483 -7.25 -2.94 -15.96
CA GLY A 483 -7.69 -3.94 -14.98
C GLY A 483 -7.92 -5.33 -15.57
N VAL A 484 -8.43 -5.41 -16.80
CA VAL A 484 -8.81 -6.67 -17.45
C VAL A 484 -7.82 -7.07 -18.55
N GLU A 485 -7.45 -6.14 -19.44
CA GLU A 485 -6.50 -6.44 -20.52
C GLU A 485 -5.03 -6.40 -20.05
N GLY A 486 -4.77 -5.74 -18.92
CA GLY A 486 -3.45 -5.66 -18.31
C GLY A 486 -2.50 -4.68 -19.00
N GLU A 487 -3.05 -3.68 -19.69
CA GLU A 487 -2.27 -2.60 -20.29
C GLU A 487 -1.57 -1.74 -19.22
N ASP A 488 -0.52 -1.03 -19.63
CA ASP A 488 0.21 -0.14 -18.73
C ASP A 488 -0.62 1.14 -18.48
N PRO A 489 -0.91 1.51 -17.22
CA PRO A 489 -1.72 2.68 -16.90
C PRO A 489 -1.12 3.99 -17.45
N TYR A 490 0.20 4.09 -17.58
CA TYR A 490 0.84 5.26 -18.20
C TYR A 490 0.44 5.39 -19.66
N VAL A 491 0.46 4.27 -20.41
CA VAL A 491 0.10 4.25 -21.84
C VAL A 491 -1.38 4.56 -22.02
N VAL A 492 -2.26 4.01 -21.18
CA VAL A 492 -3.70 4.31 -21.23
C VAL A 492 -3.97 5.78 -20.91
N ALA A 493 -3.26 6.36 -19.95
CA ALA A 493 -3.33 7.79 -19.63
C ALA A 493 -2.88 8.66 -20.82
N GLU A 494 -1.73 8.35 -21.42
CA GLU A 494 -1.17 9.04 -22.59
C GLU A 494 -2.16 9.00 -23.77
N ASP A 495 -2.67 7.81 -24.13
CA ASP A 495 -3.61 7.62 -25.23
C ASP A 495 -4.89 8.47 -25.06
N TYR A 496 -5.46 8.53 -23.84
CA TYR A 496 -6.65 9.35 -23.57
C TYR A 496 -6.34 10.84 -23.72
N LEU A 497 -5.23 11.30 -23.16
CA LEU A 497 -4.84 12.71 -23.24
C LEU A 497 -4.60 13.14 -24.70
N GLU A 498 -4.01 12.29 -25.54
CA GLU A 498 -3.87 12.52 -26.99
C GLU A 498 -5.23 12.57 -27.69
N GLU A 499 -6.13 11.61 -27.41
CA GLU A 499 -7.47 11.56 -28.03
C GLU A 499 -8.34 12.77 -27.63
N ALA A 500 -8.25 13.20 -26.38
CA ALA A 500 -8.92 14.39 -25.86
C ALA A 500 -8.27 15.70 -26.34
N GLY A 501 -7.11 15.64 -27.00
CA GLY A 501 -6.37 16.80 -27.50
C GLY A 501 -5.78 17.67 -26.39
N LEU A 502 -5.48 17.08 -25.23
CA LEU A 502 -4.85 17.74 -24.09
C LEU A 502 -3.31 17.78 -24.22
N ILE A 503 -2.75 16.85 -25.00
CA ILE A 503 -1.32 16.73 -25.34
C ILE A 503 -1.13 16.42 -26.85
N GLU A 504 0.10 16.59 -27.37
CA GLU A 504 0.42 16.47 -28.83
C GLU A 504 0.84 15.08 -29.33
#